data_AF-A0A7X5ZR06-F1
#
_entry.id   AF-A0A7X5ZR06-F1
#
_cell.length_a   1.000
_cell.length_b   1.000
_cell.length_c   1.000
_cell.angle_alpha   90.00
_cell.angle_beta   90.00
_cell.angle_gamma   90.00
#
_symmetry.space_group_name_H-M   'P 1'
#
loop_
_entity.id
_entity.type
_entity.pdbx_description
1 polymer ?
#
loop_
_entity_poly.entity_id
_entity_poly.type
_entity_poly.pdbx_seq_one_letter_code
_entity_poly.pdbx_strand_id
1 'polypeptide(L)'
;MPYWDHGYWDGGWVGGLLMLLSMVLLWGGVITVVVILVRRFAGHGGSRGEGGEGRDGYGSALRILDERYARGEIDEEEYERRRTRLRG
;
A
#
# COMPACT_ATOMS: atom_id res chain seq x y z
N MET A 1 -3.81 -51.78 -28.84
CA MET A 1 -2.88 -50.90 -28.10
C MET A 1 -3.55 -49.53 -28.03
N PRO A 2 -3.89 -48.99 -26.85
CA PRO A 2 -4.47 -47.65 -26.79
C PRO A 2 -3.35 -46.65 -27.07
N TYR A 3 -3.40 -46.02 -28.23
CA TYR A 3 -2.64 -44.80 -28.50
C TYR A 3 -3.29 -43.73 -27.64
N TRP A 4 -2.72 -43.53 -26.45
CA TRP A 4 -2.84 -42.27 -25.74
C TRP A 4 -2.14 -41.24 -26.62
N ASP A 5 -2.88 -40.76 -27.60
CA ASP A 5 -2.51 -39.57 -28.34
C ASP A 5 -2.61 -38.44 -27.32
N HIS A 6 -1.46 -38.14 -26.72
CA HIS A 6 -1.28 -37.00 -25.84
C HIS A 6 -1.36 -35.73 -26.70
N GLY A 7 -2.56 -35.44 -27.20
CA GLY A 7 -2.94 -34.18 -27.86
C GLY A 7 -3.02 -33.01 -26.87
N TYR A 8 -2.17 -33.00 -25.84
CA TYR A 8 -2.05 -31.89 -24.88
C TYR A 8 -1.06 -30.82 -25.38
N TRP A 9 -0.67 -30.87 -26.66
CA TRP A 9 0.34 -29.99 -27.24
C TRP A 9 -0.19 -29.07 -28.36
N ASP A 10 -1.50 -28.99 -28.58
CA ASP A 10 -2.08 -28.08 -29.59
C ASP A 10 -2.33 -26.65 -29.05
N GLY A 11 -1.36 -26.15 -28.31
CA GLY A 11 -1.35 -24.79 -27.77
C GLY A 11 0.05 -24.18 -27.78
N GLY A 12 0.96 -24.66 -28.64
CA GLY A 12 2.41 -24.42 -28.57
C GLY A 12 2.86 -22.95 -28.47
N TRP A 13 2.01 -21.99 -28.83
CA TRP A 13 2.24 -20.55 -28.60
C TRP A 13 1.05 -19.85 -27.93
N VAL A 14 -0.18 -20.18 -28.34
CA VAL A 14 -1.41 -19.57 -27.78
C VAL A 14 -1.65 -20.02 -26.34
N GLY A 15 -1.44 -21.30 -26.02
CA GLY A 15 -1.53 -21.82 -24.67
C GLY A 15 -0.44 -21.24 -23.75
N GLY A 16 0.78 -21.08 -24.28
CA GLY A 16 1.87 -20.40 -23.57
C GLY A 16 1.56 -18.94 -23.28
N LEU A 17 0.98 -18.22 -24.25
CA LEU A 17 0.56 -16.83 -24.08
C LEU A 17 -0.58 -16.69 -23.07
N LEU A 18 -1.60 -17.56 -23.15
CA LEU A 18 -2.70 -17.58 -22.19
C LEU A 18 -2.23 -17.92 -20.77
N MET A 19 -1.29 -18.87 -20.63
CA MET A 19 -0.68 -19.19 -19.35
C MET A 19 0.08 -17.98 -18.78
N LEU A 20 0.93 -17.34 -19.58
CA LEU A 20 1.68 -16.15 -19.16
C LEU A 20 0.74 -14.99 -18.80
N LEU A 21 -0.29 -14.75 -19.62
CA LEU A 21 -1.29 -13.73 -19.37
C LEU A 21 -2.05 -14.00 -18.07
N SER A 22 -2.48 -15.25 -17.84
CA SER A 22 -3.17 -15.64 -16.61
C SER A 22 -2.30 -15.46 -15.37
N MET A 23 -1.00 -15.78 -15.48
CA MET A 23 -0.03 -15.60 -14.41
C MET A 23 0.15 -14.11 -14.09
N VAL A 24 0.34 -13.26 -15.11
CA VAL A 24 0.45 -11.81 -14.94
C VAL A 24 -0.85 -11.21 -14.40
N LEU A 25 -2.02 -11.68 -14.83
CA LEU A 25 -3.31 -11.24 -14.28
C LEU A 25 -3.43 -11.58 -12.79
N LEU A 26 -3.03 -12.79 -12.41
CA LEU A 26 -3.08 -13.26 -11.04
C LEU A 26 -2.13 -12.42 -10.17
N TRP A 27 -0.88 -12.23 -10.60
CA TRP A 27 0.07 -11.35 -9.90
C TRP A 27 -0.34 -9.89 -9.92
N GLY A 28 -0.86 -9.37 -11.03
CA GLY A 28 -1.35 -8.01 -11.15
C GLY A 28 -2.54 -7.76 -10.23
N GLY A 29 -3.45 -8.72 -10.11
CA GLY A 29 -4.56 -8.71 -9.15
C GLY A 29 -4.05 -8.75 -7.71
N VAL A 30 -3.13 -9.65 -7.39
CA VAL A 30 -2.50 -9.74 -6.05
C VAL A 30 -1.80 -8.43 -5.70
N ILE A 31 -0.98 -7.87 -6.59
CA ILE A 31 -0.31 -6.58 -6.40
C ILE A 31 -1.34 -5.48 -6.22
N THR A 32 -2.41 -5.45 -7.02
CA THR A 32 -3.47 -4.45 -6.89
C THR A 32 -4.15 -4.54 -5.52
N VAL A 33 -4.49 -5.74 -5.05
CA VAL A 33 -5.07 -5.98 -3.73
C VAL A 33 -4.07 -5.54 -2.64
N VAL A 34 -2.80 -5.94 -2.74
CA VAL A 34 -1.75 -5.53 -1.80
C VAL A 34 -1.57 -4.01 -1.79
N VAL A 35 -1.55 -3.36 -2.96
CA VAL A 35 -1.43 -1.89 -3.08
C VAL A 35 -2.66 -1.20 -2.49
N ILE A 36 -3.87 -1.71 -2.72
CA ILE A 36 -5.09 -1.17 -2.09
C ILE A 36 -5.03 -1.36 -0.57
N LEU A 37 -4.58 -2.53 -0.11
CA LEU A 37 -4.46 -2.87 1.30
C LEU A 37 -3.42 -1.98 1.98
N VAL A 38 -2.23 -1.87 1.40
CA VAL A 38 -1.17 -0.96 1.83
C VAL A 38 -1.64 0.48 1.73
N ARG A 39 -2.31 0.93 0.67
CA ARG A 39 -2.84 2.30 0.58
C ARG A 39 -3.93 2.57 1.60
N ARG A 40 -4.74 1.58 1.97
CA ARG A 40 -5.77 1.69 3.00
C ARG A 40 -5.17 1.69 4.41
N PHE A 41 -4.14 0.87 4.66
CA PHE A 41 -3.48 0.79 5.96
C PHE A 41 -2.39 1.85 6.16
N ALA A 42 -1.53 2.10 5.16
CA ALA A 42 -0.60 3.23 5.11
C ALA A 42 -1.30 4.58 4.86
N GLY A 43 -2.55 4.56 4.36
CA GLY A 43 -3.44 5.72 4.31
C GLY A 43 -4.01 6.15 5.66
N HIS A 44 -3.79 5.35 6.73
CA HIS A 44 -3.90 5.86 8.11
C HIS A 44 -2.67 6.70 8.52
N GLY A 45 -1.69 6.81 7.60
CA GLY A 45 -0.64 7.81 7.63
C GLY A 45 -0.88 8.90 6.59
N GLY A 46 -0.68 8.67 5.30
CA GLY A 46 -0.62 9.78 4.33
C GLY A 46 -1.96 10.22 3.74
N SER A 47 -2.82 10.95 4.47
CA SER A 47 -3.99 11.61 3.86
C SER A 47 -3.55 12.74 2.94
N ARG A 48 -3.35 12.42 1.65
CA ARG A 48 -3.39 13.38 0.55
C ARG A 48 -4.61 13.01 -0.29
N GLY A 49 -5.66 13.82 -0.15
CA GLY A 49 -6.94 13.68 -0.83
C GLY A 49 -7.91 14.74 -0.34
N GLU A 50 -7.67 15.97 -0.80
CA GLU A 50 -8.63 17.05 -1.06
C GLU A 50 -9.98 17.02 -0.33
N GLY A 51 -10.20 18.01 0.55
CA GLY A 51 -11.54 18.43 0.99
C GLY A 51 -11.72 18.51 2.51
N GLY A 52 -11.19 19.55 3.16
CA GLY A 52 -11.43 19.76 4.58
C GLY A 52 -10.52 20.79 5.26
N GLU A 53 -10.55 22.04 4.81
CA GLU A 53 -9.94 23.15 5.56
C GLU A 53 -10.58 23.24 6.96
N GLY A 54 -9.81 22.92 8.01
CA GLY A 54 -10.14 23.36 9.37
C GLY A 54 -9.73 22.43 10.52
N ARG A 55 -9.64 21.11 10.32
CA ARG A 55 -9.39 20.16 11.44
C ARG A 55 -8.26 19.15 11.21
N ASP A 56 -7.94 18.82 9.96
CA ASP A 56 -7.01 17.73 9.63
C ASP A 56 -5.52 18.14 9.69
N GLY A 57 -5.23 19.45 9.68
CA GLY A 57 -3.88 19.98 9.82
C GLY A 57 -3.23 19.61 11.16
N TYR A 58 -3.98 19.64 12.25
CA TYR A 58 -3.51 19.30 13.60
C TYR A 58 -3.12 17.82 13.72
N GLY A 59 -3.93 16.92 13.16
CA GLY A 59 -3.62 15.48 13.12
C GLY A 59 -2.39 15.18 12.28
N SER A 60 -2.21 15.88 11.16
CA SER A 60 -1.02 15.74 10.33
C SER A 60 0.25 16.24 11.03
N ALA A 61 0.17 17.37 11.74
CA ALA A 61 1.29 17.96 12.47
C ALA A 61 1.71 17.11 13.66
N LEU A 62 0.73 16.55 14.39
CA LEU A 62 1.00 15.65 15.51
C LEU A 62 1.69 14.36 15.04
N ARG A 63 1.25 13.79 13.91
CA ARG A 63 1.86 12.56 13.40
C ARG A 63 3.30 12.77 12.90
N ILE A 64 3.59 13.93 12.31
CA ILE A 64 4.95 14.32 11.93
C ILE A 64 5.84 14.52 13.18
N LEU A 65 5.26 14.96 14.29
CA LEU A 65 5.96 15.13 15.56
C LEU A 65 6.30 13.76 16.19
N ASP A 66 5.34 12.83 16.20
CA ASP A 66 5.53 11.45 16.68
C ASP A 66 6.63 10.71 15.89
N GLU A 67 6.64 10.84 14.56
CA GLU A 67 7.66 10.23 13.70
C GLU A 67 9.08 10.73 14.04
N ARG A 68 9.22 12.03 14.36
CA ARG A 68 10.52 12.65 14.68
C ARG A 68 11.01 12.31 16.08
N TYR A 69 10.10 12.19 17.04
CA TYR A 69 10.42 11.66 18.37
C TYR A 69 10.86 10.19 18.28
N ALA A 70 10.15 9.35 17.52
CA ALA A 70 10.51 7.94 17.32
C ALA A 70 11.87 7.76 16.63
N ARG A 71 12.25 8.72 15.77
CA ARG A 71 13.57 8.76 15.13
C ARG A 71 14.67 9.35 16.04
N GLY A 72 14.30 9.93 17.19
CA GLY A 72 15.23 10.61 18.10
C GLY A 72 15.75 11.95 17.59
N GLU A 73 15.09 12.55 16.59
CA GLU A 73 15.45 13.89 16.07
C GLU A 73 15.00 15.01 17.02
N ILE A 74 14.07 14.72 17.93
CA ILE A 74 13.49 15.67 18.89
C ILE A 74 13.47 15.02 20.27
N ASP A 75 13.84 15.79 21.28
CA ASP A 75 13.84 15.35 22.68
C ASP A 75 12.43 15.39 23.32
N GLU A 76 12.25 14.65 24.41
CA GLU A 76 10.94 14.47 25.06
C GLU A 76 10.32 15.78 25.57
N GLU A 77 11.14 16.68 26.13
CA GLU A 77 10.66 18.00 26.57
C GLU A 77 10.13 18.86 25.41
N GLU A 78 10.75 18.72 24.24
CA GLU A 78 10.35 19.47 23.04
C GLU A 78 9.12 18.85 22.37
N TYR A 79 9.02 17.52 22.42
CA TYR A 79 7.83 16.78 21.99
C TYR A 79 6.58 17.23 22.77
N GLU A 80 6.62 17.20 24.11
CA GLU A 80 5.45 17.53 24.94
C GLU A 80 5.03 19.01 24.80
N ARG A 81 6.00 19.92 24.66
CA ARG A 81 5.75 21.35 24.45
C ARG A 81 5.03 21.61 23.13
N ARG A 82 5.43 20.94 22.05
CA ARG A 82 4.82 21.10 20.71
C ARG A 82 3.48 20.37 20.62
N ARG A 83 3.35 19.19 21.25
CA ARG A 83 2.11 18.43 21.37
C ARG A 83 1.01 19.21 22.07
N THR A 84 1.33 19.89 23.16
CA THR A 84 0.37 20.70 23.92
C THR A 84 -0.15 21.87 23.09
N ARG A 85 0.71 22.53 22.30
CA ARG A 85 0.33 23.62 21.38
C ARG A 85 -0.53 23.17 20.21
N LEU A 86 -0.46 21.90 19.82
CA LEU A 86 -1.26 21.33 18.73
C LEU A 86 -2.60 20.76 19.22
N ARG A 87 -2.79 20.59 20.53
CA ARG A 87 -4.03 20.08 21.14
C ARG A 87 -4.94 21.16 21.73
N GLY A 88 -4.40 22.34 22.04
CA GLY A 88 -5.14 23.49 22.58
C GLY A 88 -5.36 24.56 21.54
#